data_AF-A0A9D1QV46-F1
#
_entry.id   AF-A0A9D1QV46-F1
#
_cell.length_a   1.000
_cell.length_b   1.000
_cell.length_c   1.000
_cell.angle_alpha   90.00
_cell.angle_beta   90.00
_cell.angle_gamma   90.00
#
_symmetry.space_group_name_H-M   'P 1'
#
loop_
_entity.id
_entity.type
_entity.pdbx_description
1 polymer ?
#
loop_
_entity_poly.entity_id
_entity_poly.type
_entity_poly.pdbx_seq_one_letter_code
_entity_poly.pdbx_strand_id
1 'polypeptide(L)' 'MLTKEEMPACPVATTVQMIGSKWKLLIMRNLLVRPWRFNELRKDLEGVSQKVLTDSLRSMEEDG' A
#
# COMPACT_ATOMS: atom_id res chain seq x y z
N MET A 1 11.07 -6.75 -2.63
CA MET A 1 10.61 -6.63 -1.24
C MET A 1 11.74 -7.02 -0.31
N LEU A 2 11.77 -6.47 0.91
CA LEU A 2 12.72 -6.89 1.94
C LEU A 2 12.36 -8.30 2.44
N THR A 3 13.35 -9.11 2.78
CA THR A 3 13.12 -10.47 3.30
C THR A 3 12.64 -10.39 4.76
N LYS A 4 12.08 -11.50 5.25
CA LYS A 4 11.64 -11.62 6.65
C LYS A 4 12.75 -11.30 7.67
N GLU A 5 14.01 -11.44 7.26
CA GLU A 5 15.21 -11.21 8.09
C GLU A 5 15.57 -9.72 8.19
N GLU A 6 15.05 -8.88 7.30
CA GLU A 6 15.28 -7.44 7.25
C GLU A 6 14.20 -6.64 8.00
N MET A 7 13.23 -7.33 8.61
CA MET A 7 12.16 -6.69 9.40
C MET A 7 12.61 -6.35 10.83
N PRO A 8 12.17 -5.20 11.38
CA PRO A 8 12.47 -4.84 12.76
C PRO A 8 11.93 -5.87 13.77
N ALA A 9 12.64 -6.03 14.89
CA ALA A 9 12.13 -6.84 16.01
C ALA A 9 10.93 -6.19 16.72
N CYS A 10 10.77 -4.87 16.59
CA CYS A 10 9.66 -4.13 17.18
C CYS A 10 8.42 -4.25 16.29
N PRO A 11 7.30 -4.83 16.77
CA PRO A 11 6.10 -5.03 15.96
C PRO A 11 5.53 -3.72 15.37
N VAL A 12 5.61 -2.62 16.14
CA VAL A 12 5.17 -1.30 15.70
C VAL A 12 6.02 -0.82 14.52
N ALA A 13 7.35 -0.95 14.61
CA ALA A 13 8.25 -0.55 13.54
C ALA A 13 8.02 -1.41 12.28
N THR A 14 7.78 -2.71 12.45
CA THR A 14 7.43 -3.61 11.34
C THR A 14 6.13 -3.19 10.66
N THR A 15 5.08 -2.89 11.41
CA THR A 15 3.81 -2.38 10.84
C THR A 15 4.05 -1.07 10.08
N VAL A 16 4.72 -0.09 10.70
CA VAL A 16 5.01 1.19 10.04
C VAL A 16 5.84 0.99 8.77
N GLN A 17 6.77 0.04 8.74
CA GLN A 17 7.55 -0.24 7.55
C GLN A 17 6.73 -0.91 6.43
N MET A 18 5.79 -1.81 6.77
CA MET A 18 4.91 -2.45 5.79
C MET A 18 3.91 -1.46 5.16
N ILE A 19 3.25 -0.64 5.99
CA ILE A 19 2.12 0.19 5.53
C ILE A 19 2.41 1.70 5.46
N GLY A 20 3.56 2.18 5.96
CA GLY A 20 3.85 3.60 6.14
C GLY A 20 4.13 4.42 4.88
N SER A 21 3.92 3.86 3.69
CA SER A 21 3.98 4.65 2.46
C SER A 21 2.72 5.52 2.32
N LYS A 22 2.87 6.78 1.87
CA LYS A 22 1.74 7.71 1.63
C LYS A 22 0.61 7.02 0.86
N TRP A 23 0.95 6.29 -0.20
CA TRP A 23 -0.04 5.70 -1.08
C TRP A 23 -0.69 4.44 -0.48
N LYS A 24 0.06 3.59 0.23
CA LYS A 24 -0.53 2.41 0.89
C LYS A 24 -1.60 2.80 1.90
N LEU A 25 -1.37 3.86 2.69
CA LEU A 25 -2.36 4.38 3.64
C LEU A 25 -3.64 4.89 2.94
N LEU A 26 -3.50 5.67 1.86
CA LEU A 26 -4.66 6.19 1.11
C LEU A 26 -5.41 5.08 0.36
N ILE A 27 -4.70 4.08 -0.18
CA ILE A 27 -5.29 2.91 -0.82
C ILE A 27 -6.12 2.12 0.20
N MET A 28 -5.54 1.79 1.37
CA MET A 28 -6.26 1.06 2.42
C MET A 28 -7.50 1.81 2.89
N ARG A 29 -7.40 3.14 3.12
CA ARG A 29 -8.55 3.99 3.45
C ARG A 29 -9.71 3.78 2.47
N ASN A 30 -9.43 3.74 1.17
CA ASN A 30 -10.45 3.59 0.14
C ASN A 30 -11.00 2.16 0.08
N LEU A 31 -10.13 1.15 0.21
CA LEU A 31 -10.52 -0.26 0.15
C LEU A 31 -11.34 -0.71 1.37
N LEU A 32 -11.17 -0.07 2.53
CA LEU A 32 -12.00 -0.30 3.71
C LEU A 32 -13.48 0.07 3.50
N VAL A 33 -13.78 0.96 2.56
CA VAL A 33 -15.15 1.41 2.27
C VAL A 33 -15.85 0.45 1.31
N ARG A 34 -15.16 0.08 0.21
CA ARG A 34 -15.68 -0.82 -0.83
C ARG A 34 -14.54 -1.32 -1.72
N PRO A 35 -14.75 -2.35 -2.55
CA PRO A 35 -13.86 -2.66 -3.67
C PRO A 35 -13.85 -1.53 -4.72
N TRP A 36 -12.69 -1.27 -5.33
CA TRP A 36 -12.51 -0.27 -6.38
C TRP A 36 -11.93 -0.89 -7.64
N ARG A 37 -12.36 -0.41 -8.82
CA ARG A 37 -11.62 -0.67 -10.06
C ARG A 37 -10.35 0.17 -10.08
N PHE A 38 -9.28 -0.34 -10.70
CA PHE A 38 -7.98 0.34 -10.76
C PHE A 38 -8.08 1.81 -11.23
N ASN A 39 -8.78 2.05 -12.34
CA ASN A 39 -8.92 3.40 -12.89
C ASN A 39 -9.84 4.31 -12.06
N GLU A 40 -10.77 3.76 -11.28
CA GLU A 40 -11.57 4.54 -10.34
C GLU A 40 -10.70 4.99 -9.17
N LEU A 41 -9.95 4.05 -8.59
CA LEU A 41 -9.03 4.32 -7.48
C LEU A 41 -7.95 5.34 -7.87
N ARG A 42 -7.38 5.21 -9.07
CA ARG A 42 -6.38 6.17 -9.60
C ARG A 42 -6.94 7.58 -9.77
N LYS A 43 -8.21 7.72 -10.14
CA LYS A 43 -8.86 9.02 -10.30
C LYS A 43 -9.15 9.67 -8.95
N ASP A 44 -9.54 8.87 -7.95
CA ASP A 44 -9.78 9.35 -6.58
C ASP A 44 -8.48 9.77 -5.88
N LEU A 45 -7.40 9.02 -6.10
CA LEU A 45 -6.07 9.30 -5.57
C LEU A 45 -5.34 10.35 -6.42
N GLU A 46 -5.81 11.60 -6.38
CA GLU A 46 -5.23 12.70 -7.15
C GLU A 46 -3.71 12.81 -6.95
N GLY A 47 -2.98 12.87 -8.07
CA GLY A 47 -1.51 12.95 -8.09
C GLY A 47 -0.78 11.60 -8.01
N VAL A 48 -1.48 10.46 -7.86
CA VAL A 48 -0.82 9.15 -7.98
C VAL A 48 -0.51 8.84 -9.45
N SER A 49 0.74 8.45 -9.73
CA SER A 49 1.07 7.92 -11.06
C SER A 49 0.56 6.49 -11.19
N GLN A 50 0.28 6.07 -12.43
CA GLN A 50 -0.13 4.68 -12.71
C GLN A 50 0.90 3.68 -12.19
N LYS A 51 2.19 3.95 -12.41
CA LYS A 51 3.29 3.10 -11.93
C LYS A 51 3.27 2.96 -10.41
N VAL A 52 3.16 4.08 -9.69
CA VAL A 52 3.16 4.08 -8.22
C VAL A 52 1.95 3.35 -7.66
N LEU A 53 0.77 3.50 -8.27
CA LEU A 53 -0.42 2.76 -7.85
C LEU A 53 -0.26 1.25 -8.07
N THR A 54 0.23 0.84 -9.24
CA THR A 54 0.49 -0.58 -9.54
C THR A 54 1.52 -1.18 -8.57
N ASP A 55 2.64 -0.50 -8.37
CA ASP A 55 3.72 -0.98 -7.51
C ASP A 55 3.24 -1.07 -6.03
N SER A 56 2.43 -0.09 -5.59
CA SER A 56 1.86 -0.11 -4.23
C SER A 56 0.88 -1.26 -4.04
N LEU A 57 -0.03 -1.49 -4.99
CA LEU A 57 -1.02 -2.58 -4.91
C LEU A 57 -0.36 -3.95 -4.93
N ARG A 58 0.64 -4.16 -5.80
CA ARG A 58 1.42 -5.41 -5.83
C ARG A 58 2.16 -5.63 -4.52
N SER A 59 2.81 -4.60 -4.00
CA SER A 59 3.49 -4.71 -2.71
C SER A 59 2.50 -5.03 -1.58
N MET A 60 1.29 -4.46 -1.58
CA MET A 60 0.29 -4.81 -0.57
C MET A 60 -0.19 -6.25 -0.72
N GLU A 61 -0.41 -6.73 -1.94
CA GLU A 61 -0.79 -8.12 -2.20
C GLU A 61 0.30 -9.13 -1.79
N GLU A 62 1.58 -8.78 -1.99
CA GLU A 62 2.72 -9.56 -1.52
C GLU A 62 2.85 -9.57 0.02
N ASP A 63 2.46 -8.49 0.69
CA ASP A 63 2.47 -8.36 2.17
C ASP A 63 1.34 -9.18 2.84
N GLY A 64 0.26 -9.48 2.12
CA GLY A 64 -0.93 -10.23 2.57
C GLY A 64 -2.17 -9.36 2.83
#